data_AF-A0A3L8BXJ5-F1
#
_entry.id   AF-A0A3L8BXJ5-F1
#
_cell.length_a   1.000
_cell.length_b   1.000
_cell.length_c   1.000
_cell.angle_alpha   90.00
_cell.angle_beta   90.00
_cell.angle_gamma   90.00
#
_symmetry.space_group_name_H-M   'P 1'
#
loop_
_entity.id
_entity.type
_entity.pdbx_description
1 polymer ?
#
loop_
_entity_poly.entity_id
_entity_poly.type
_entity_poly.pdbx_seq_one_letter_code
_entity_poly.pdbx_strand_id
1 'polypeptide(L)' 'MKDQRLIAFGEKVRKVRKEKGLSQEALADLAGVDRSYMGHIERGEQNISLTKIYQIADALGVPARVLLP' A
#
# COMPACT_ATOMS: atom_id res chain seq x y z
N MET A 1 -16.76 -0.63 13.14
CA MET A 1 -16.01 -1.82 12.68
C MET A 1 -15.04 -1.37 11.59
N LYS A 2 -13.78 -1.84 11.57
CA LYS A 2 -12.85 -1.48 10.49
C LYS A 2 -13.31 -2.14 9.17
N ASP A 3 -13.17 -1.45 8.04
CA ASP A 3 -13.53 -2.02 6.73
C ASP A 3 -12.55 -3.15 6.38
N GLN A 4 -13.06 -4.36 6.23
CA GLN A 4 -12.24 -5.54 5.98
C GLN A 4 -11.45 -5.45 4.66
N ARG A 5 -11.97 -4.71 3.67
CA ARG A 5 -11.30 -4.50 2.39
C ARG A 5 -10.05 -3.65 2.54
N LEU A 6 -10.09 -2.63 3.42
CA LEU A 6 -8.92 -1.78 3.69
C LEU A 6 -7.83 -2.55 4.43
N ILE A 7 -8.20 -3.41 5.38
CA ILE A 7 -7.26 -4.28 6.10
C ILE A 7 -6.58 -5.23 5.11
N ALA A 8 -7.36 -5.96 4.31
CA ALA A 8 -6.83 -6.92 3.35
C ALA A 8 -5.96 -6.26 2.28
N PHE A 9 -6.33 -5.06 1.79
CA PHE A 9 -5.51 -4.25 0.91
C PHE A 9 -4.16 -3.88 1.57
N GLY A 10 -4.19 -3.35 2.79
CA GLY A 10 -3.00 -2.95 3.53
C GLY A 10 -2.04 -4.13 3.78
N GLU A 11 -2.58 -5.30 4.09
CA GLU A 11 -1.82 -6.54 4.26
C GLU A 11 -1.13 -6.98 2.96
N LYS A 12 -1.83 -6.92 1.82
CA LYS A 12 -1.27 -7.23 0.49
C LYS A 12 -0.13 -6.26 0.14
N VAL A 13 -0.32 -4.94 0.35
CA VAL A 13 0.74 -3.93 0.17
C VAL A 13 1.96 -4.25 1.03
N ARG A 14 1.75 -4.50 2.34
CA ARG A 14 2.82 -4.80 3.28
C ARG A 14 3.58 -6.07 2.91
N LYS A 15 2.88 -7.10 2.45
CA LYS A 15 3.48 -8.36 2.01
C LYS A 15 4.42 -8.13 0.82
N VAL A 16 3.91 -7.53 -0.26
CA VAL A 16 4.70 -7.30 -1.48
C VAL A 16 5.90 -6.37 -1.20
N ARG A 17 5.70 -5.33 -0.38
CA ARG A 17 6.79 -4.44 0.04
C ARG A 17 7.92 -5.20 0.74
N LYS A 18 7.58 -6.08 1.69
CA LYS A 18 8.56 -6.89 2.42
C LYS A 18 9.28 -7.90 1.52
N GLU A 19 8.56 -8.53 0.59
CA GLU A 19 9.16 -9.42 -0.41
C GLU A 19 10.19 -8.70 -1.30
N LYS A 20 10.01 -7.39 -1.50
CA LYS A 20 10.95 -6.52 -2.22
C LYS A 20 12.05 -5.91 -1.34
N GLY A 21 12.10 -6.25 -0.05
CA GLY A 21 13.10 -5.73 0.88
C GLY A 21 12.99 -4.23 1.17
N LEU A 22 11.84 -3.62 0.88
CA LEU A 22 11.65 -2.17 1.04
C LEU A 22 11.19 -1.82 2.46
N SER A 23 11.72 -0.74 3.03
CA SER A 23 11.14 -0.10 4.22
C SER A 23 9.85 0.65 3.86
N GLN A 24 9.03 1.01 4.87
CA GLN A 24 7.84 1.84 4.61
C GLN A 24 8.22 3.21 4.04
N GLU A 25 9.33 3.78 4.50
CA GLU A 25 9.87 5.04 4.02
C GLU A 25 10.30 4.93 2.56
N ALA A 26 11.06 3.88 2.21
CA ALA A 26 11.47 3.65 0.83
C ALA A 26 10.28 3.49 -0.13
N LEU A 27 9.23 2.76 0.27
CA LEU A 27 8.03 2.65 -0.56
C LEU A 27 7.27 3.98 -0.65
N ALA A 28 7.18 4.72 0.45
CA ALA A 28 6.50 6.02 0.48
C ALA A 28 7.18 7.01 -0.48
N ASP A 29 8.52 7.06 -0.47
CA ASP A 29 9.30 7.89 -1.38
C ASP A 29 9.10 7.49 -2.84
N LEU A 30 9.20 6.19 -3.16
CA LEU A 30 8.95 5.67 -4.52
C LEU A 30 7.52 5.96 -4.99
N ALA A 31 6.54 5.85 -4.09
CA ALA A 31 5.14 6.10 -4.37
C ALA A 31 4.74 7.57 -4.22
N GLY A 32 5.68 8.50 -3.98
CA GLY A 32 5.39 9.94 -3.84
C GLY A 32 4.29 10.24 -2.81
N VAL A 33 4.35 9.60 -1.65
CA VAL A 33 3.44 9.81 -0.52
C VAL A 33 4.21 9.94 0.79
N ASP A 34 3.54 10.44 1.83
CA ASP A 34 4.12 10.52 3.16
C ASP A 34 4.29 9.13 3.80
N ARG A 35 5.39 8.92 4.55
CA ARG A 35 5.68 7.68 5.26
C ARG A 35 4.58 7.29 6.26
N SER A 36 4.02 8.25 6.99
CA SER A 36 2.91 7.99 7.92
C SER A 36 1.66 7.55 7.17
N TYR A 37 1.36 8.17 6.03
CA TYR A 37 0.27 7.77 5.14
C TYR A 37 0.44 6.32 4.66
N MET A 38 1.65 5.93 4.23
CA MET A 38 1.97 4.54 3.89
C MET A 38 1.73 3.60 5.08
N GLY A 39 2.12 4.00 6.28
CA GLY A 39 1.84 3.25 7.51
C GLY A 39 0.35 3.07 7.80
N HIS A 40 -0.46 4.11 7.61
CA HIS A 40 -1.92 4.02 7.79
C HIS A 40 -2.57 3.10 6.76
N ILE A 41 -2.10 3.13 5.50
CA ILE A 41 -2.56 2.22 4.45
C ILE A 41 -2.30 0.77 4.85
N GLU A 42 -1.07 0.44 5.26
CA GLU A 42 -0.71 -0.95 5.62
C GLU A 42 -1.45 -1.50 6.85
N ARG A 43 -2.02 -0.62 7.68
CA ARG A 43 -2.84 -0.99 8.84
C ARG A 43 -4.35 -0.97 8.53
N GLY A 44 -4.74 -0.67 7.29
CA GLY A 44 -6.13 -0.53 6.88
C GLY A 44 -6.86 0.61 7.58
N GLU A 45 -6.14 1.65 7.99
CA GLU A 45 -6.67 2.79 8.74
C GLU A 45 -7.11 3.94 7.84
N GLN A 46 -6.82 3.86 6.53
CA GLN A 46 -7.07 4.94 5.61
C GLN A 46 -7.82 4.47 4.36
N ASN A 47 -8.85 5.22 4.00
CA ASN A 47 -9.52 5.02 2.72
C ASN A 47 -8.65 5.66 1.62
N ILE A 48 -8.35 4.91 0.58
CA ILE A 48 -7.37 5.26 -0.44
C ILE A 48 -8.08 5.46 -1.79
N SER A 49 -7.69 6.49 -2.54
CA SER A 49 -8.22 6.72 -3.88
C SER A 49 -7.66 5.71 -4.88
N LEU A 50 -8.41 5.45 -5.95
CA LEU A 50 -7.97 4.56 -7.01
C LEU A 50 -6.61 4.98 -7.60
N THR A 51 -6.38 6.28 -7.80
CA THR A 51 -5.11 6.81 -8.30
C THR A 51 -3.94 6.45 -7.39
N LYS A 52 -4.12 6.53 -6.07
CA LYS A 52 -3.07 6.15 -5.11
C LYS A 52 -2.82 4.64 -5.08
N ILE A 53 -3.84 3.81 -5.31
CA ILE A 53 -3.65 2.37 -5.47
C ILE A 53 -2.72 2.08 -6.66
N TYR A 54 -2.98 2.68 -7.82
CA TYR A 54 -2.10 2.51 -8.99
C TYR A 54 -0.70 3.05 -8.74
N GLN A 55 -0.56 4.22 -8.12
CA GLN A 55 0.75 4.78 -7.76
C GLN A 55 1.59 3.84 -6.87
N ILE A 56 0.96 3.20 -5.88
CA ILE A 56 1.63 2.22 -5.01
C ILE A 56 1.95 0.94 -5.79
N ALA A 57 1.04 0.48 -6.65
CA ALA A 57 1.26 -0.70 -7.48
C ALA A 57 2.46 -0.51 -8.44
N ASP A 58 2.55 0.66 -9.06
CA ASP A 58 3.65 1.05 -9.94
C ASP A 58 4.97 1.15 -9.17
N ALA A 59 4.97 1.78 -7.98
CA ALA A 59 6.13 1.85 -7.11
C ALA A 59 6.61 0.47 -6.64
N LEU A 60 5.68 -0.47 -6.43
CA LEU A 60 5.97 -1.87 -6.16
C LEU A 60 6.29 -2.66 -7.44
N GLY A 61 6.10 -2.13 -8.64
CA GLY A 61 6.29 -2.86 -9.89
C GLY A 61 5.42 -4.11 -10.01
N VAL A 62 4.15 -4.02 -9.59
CA VAL A 62 3.16 -5.10 -9.70
C VAL A 62 1.84 -4.57 -10.27
N PRO A 63 1.03 -5.39 -10.95
CA PRO A 63 -0.32 -4.98 -11.35
C PRO A 63 -1.20 -4.66 -10.14
N ALA A 64 -2.02 -3.60 -10.21
CA ALA A 64 -2.90 -3.18 -9.11
C ALA A 64 -3.81 -4.30 -8.57
N ARG A 65 -4.26 -5.22 -9.44
CA ARG A 65 -5.06 -6.41 -9.04
C ARG A 65 -4.39 -7.29 -7.98
N VAL A 66 -3.06 -7.27 -7.88
CA VAL A 66 -2.31 -8.03 -6.87
C VAL A 66 -2.53 -7.46 -5.46
N LEU A 67 -2.84 -6.15 -5.37
CA LEU A 67 -3.04 -5.45 -4.11
C LEU A 67 -4.50 -5.45 -3.66
N LEU A 68 -5.46 -5.62 -4.58
CA LEU A 68 -6.88 -5.61 -4.27
C LEU A 68 -7.30 -6.89 -3.53
N PRO A 69 -8.18 -6.83 -2.51
CA PRO A 69 -8.70 -7.99 -1.78
C PRO A 69 -9.37 -9.01 -2.69
#